data_AF-A0A8X6VHD0-F1
#
_entry.id   AF-A0A8X6VHD0-F1
#
_cell.length_a   1.000
_cell.length_b   1.000
_cell.length_c   1.000
_cell.angle_alpha   90.00
_cell.angle_beta   90.00
_cell.angle_gamma   90.00
#
_symmetry.space_group_name_H-M   'P 1'
#
loop_
_entity.id
_entity.type
_entity.pdbx_description
1 polymer ?
#
loop_
_entity_poly.entity_id
_entity_poly.type
_entity_poly.pdbx_seq_one_letter_code
_entity_poly.pdbx_strand_id
1 'polypeptide(L)' 'MDGMQMFTVLSQEKTTFPYFQGVYSSDTLPPLQENMCAIVNSDDSSQPGTHWLALFVNDKRELKFYDSFLGNLLYSIRH' A
#
# COMPACT_ATOMS: atom_id res chain seq x y z
N MET A 1 -4.23 3.51 13.60
CA MET A 1 -4.25 4.63 12.63
C MET A 1 -5.48 4.43 11.77
N ASP A 2 -6.26 5.47 11.49
CA ASP A 2 -7.46 5.37 10.66
C ASP A 2 -7.09 5.43 9.18
N GLY A 3 -7.64 4.52 8.35
CA GLY A 3 -7.44 4.49 6.90
C GLY A 3 -7.72 5.84 6.23
N MET A 4 -8.72 6.59 6.72
CA MET A 4 -9.05 7.92 6.20
C MET A 4 -7.95 8.96 6.45
N GLN A 5 -7.24 8.86 7.59
CA GLN A 5 -6.12 9.74 7.89
C GLN A 5 -4.94 9.46 6.95
N MET A 6 -4.62 8.18 6.72
CA MET A 6 -3.57 7.78 5.78
C MET A 6 -3.88 8.24 4.35
N PHE A 7 -5.12 8.05 3.91
CA PHE A 7 -5.57 8.55 2.61
C PHE A 7 -5.40 10.07 2.49
N THR A 8 -5.81 10.82 3.52
CA THR A 8 -5.74 12.29 3.53
C THR A 8 -4.30 12.79 3.39
N VAL A 9 -3.36 12.23 4.17
CA VAL A 9 -1.95 12.63 4.14
C VAL A 9 -1.34 12.34 2.77
N LEU A 10 -1.50 11.12 2.26
CA LEU A 10 -0.89 10.72 0.98
C LEU A 10 -1.53 11.40 -0.23
N SER A 11 -2.78 11.83 -0.13
CA SER A 11 -3.45 12.62 -1.17
C SER A 11 -2.93 14.05 -1.29
N GLN A 12 -2.28 14.56 -0.24
CA GLN A 12 -1.70 15.91 -0.23
C GLN A 12 -0.22 15.92 -0.62
N GLU A 13 0.43 14.75 -0.65
CA GLU A 13 1.84 14.60 -0.96
C GLU A 13 2.11 14.66 -2.47
N LYS A 14 2.72 15.75 -2.92
CA LYS A 14 2.94 16.03 -4.35
C LYS A 14 3.73 14.95 -5.09
N THR A 15 4.65 14.30 -4.38
CA THR A 15 5.56 13.31 -4.98
C THR A 15 4.89 11.95 -5.17
N THR A 16 4.08 11.52 -4.20
CA THR A 16 3.45 10.19 -4.22
C THR A 16 2.06 10.21 -4.83
N PHE A 17 1.35 11.34 -4.77
CA PHE A 17 -0.02 11.48 -5.27
C PHE A 17 -0.23 10.96 -6.71
N PRO A 18 0.66 11.20 -7.69
CA PRO A 18 0.47 10.69 -9.05
C PRO A 18 0.44 9.15 -9.14
N TYR A 19 1.01 8.46 -8.15
CA TYR A 19 1.13 7.01 -8.11
C TYR A 19 0.22 6.36 -7.06
N PHE A 20 -0.29 7.16 -6.11
CA PHE A 20 -1.07 6.68 -4.98
C PHE A 20 -2.49 6.30 -5.38
N GLN A 21 -2.82 5.02 -5.28
CA GLN A 21 -4.12 4.48 -5.65
C GLN A 21 -5.13 4.51 -4.51
N GLY A 22 -4.66 4.40 -3.27
CA GLY A 22 -5.52 4.47 -2.10
C GLY A 22 -5.08 3.60 -0.94
N VAL A 23 -6.03 3.38 -0.03
CA VAL A 23 -5.88 2.57 1.17
C VAL A 23 -6.87 1.41 1.06
N TYR A 24 -6.38 0.18 1.22
CA TYR A 24 -7.16 -1.04 1.01
C TYR A 24 -6.98 -2.01 2.16
N SER A 25 -7.94 -2.91 2.34
CA SER A 25 -7.76 -4.16 3.11
C SER A 25 -7.16 -5.25 2.21
N SER A 26 -6.70 -6.35 2.80
CA SER A 26 -6.02 -7.42 2.05
C SER A 26 -6.89 -8.09 0.98
N ASP A 27 -8.21 -8.07 1.17
CA ASP A 27 -9.24 -8.62 0.27
C ASP A 27 -9.82 -7.62 -0.74
N THR A 28 -9.51 -6.32 -0.62
CA THR A 28 -10.07 -5.26 -1.47
C THR A 28 -9.04 -4.57 -2.36
N LEU A 29 -7.81 -5.06 -2.38
CA LEU A 29 -6.75 -4.53 -3.25
C LEU A 29 -7.09 -4.77 -4.73
N PRO A 30 -7.10 -3.73 -5.58
CA PRO A 30 -7.37 -3.90 -7.00
C PRO A 30 -6.21 -4.60 -7.73
N PRO A 31 -6.41 -5.03 -8.99
CA PRO A 31 -5.33 -5.52 -9.83
C PRO A 31 -4.16 -4.53 -9.90
N LEU A 32 -2.95 -5.05 -9.72
CA LEU A 32 -1.73 -4.23 -9.68
C LEU A 32 -1.40 -3.64 -11.05
N GLN A 33 -1.09 -2.34 -11.06
CA GLN A 33 -0.66 -1.58 -12.23
C GLN A 33 0.81 -1.20 -12.09
N GLU A 34 1.46 -0.86 -13.21
CA GLU A 34 2.82 -0.31 -13.18
C GLU A 34 2.82 1.09 -12.57
N ASN A 35 3.91 1.44 -11.88
CA ASN A 35 4.08 2.74 -11.23
C ASN A 35 2.90 3.10 -10.30
N MET A 36 2.58 2.20 -9.38
CA MET A 36 1.55 2.46 -8.37
C MET A 36 2.09 2.30 -6.95
N CYS A 37 1.49 3.02 -6.01
CA CYS A 37 1.62 2.73 -4.59
C CYS A 37 0.26 2.71 -3.90
N ALA A 38 0.19 1.98 -2.80
CA ALA A 38 -1.00 1.89 -1.96
C ALA A 38 -0.59 1.63 -0.51
N ILE A 39 -1.49 1.92 0.42
CA ILE A 39 -1.40 1.39 1.78
C ILE A 39 -2.37 0.21 1.88
N VAL A 40 -1.88 -0.90 2.43
CA VAL A 40 -2.65 -2.15 2.51
C VAL A 40 -2.70 -2.59 3.96
N ASN A 41 -3.89 -2.85 4.48
CA ASN A 41 -4.04 -3.54 5.74
C ASN A 41 -3.82 -5.04 5.53
N SER A 42 -3.11 -5.71 6.43
CA SER A 42 -3.03 -7.18 6.39
C SER A 42 -4.35 -7.83 6.75
N ASP A 43 -5.15 -7.18 7.59
CA ASP A 43 -6.46 -7.65 7.96
C ASP A 43 -7.44 -7.45 6.79
N ASP A 44 -8.42 -8.35 6.69
CA ASP A 44 -9.49 -8.22 5.70
C ASP A 44 -10.48 -7.09 6.08
N SER A 45 -11.39 -6.77 5.16
CA SER A 45 -12.38 -5.69 5.30
C SER A 45 -13.37 -5.89 6.46
N SER A 46 -13.48 -7.09 7.02
CA SER A 46 -14.35 -7.39 8.17
C SER A 46 -13.68 -7.09 9.52
N GLN A 47 -12.37 -6.86 9.52
CA GLN A 47 -11.56 -6.67 10.72
C GLN A 47 -11.29 -5.18 11.00
N PRO A 48 -10.85 -4.84 12.23
CA PRO A 48 -10.65 -3.44 12.64
C PRO A 48 -9.49 -2.70 11.94
N GLY A 49 -8.64 -3.40 11.18
CA GLY A 49 -7.53 -2.80 10.45
C GLY A 49 -6.35 -2.39 11.34
N THR A 50 -5.59 -3.37 11.83
CA THR A 50 -4.58 -3.19 12.89
C THR A 50 -3.16 -3.05 12.38
N HIS A 51 -2.83 -3.66 11.24
CA HIS A 51 -1.47 -3.70 10.71
C HIS A 51 -1.43 -3.25 9.25
N TRP A 52 -0.56 -2.27 8.97
CA TRP A 52 -0.54 -1.52 7.71
C TRP A 52 0.82 -1.68 7.02
N LEU A 53 0.77 -1.99 5.73
CA LEU A 53 1.92 -2.17 4.85
C LEU A 53 1.89 -1.11 3.76
N ALA A 54 3.05 -0.58 3.40
CA ALA A 54 3.18 0.20 2.17
C ALA A 54 3.49 -0.72 1.00
N LEU A 55 2.71 -0.62 -0.07
CA LEU A 55 2.86 -1.36 -1.32
C LEU A 55 3.38 -0.41 -2.41
N PHE A 56 4.35 -0.87 -3.19
CA PHE A 56 4.83 -0.17 -4.38
C PHE A 56 5.08 -1.15 -5.53
N VAL A 57 4.66 -0.78 -6.74
CA VAL A 57 4.94 -1.50 -7.98
C VAL A 57 5.70 -0.56 -8.90
N ASN A 58 6.90 -0.97 -9.33
CA ASN A 58 7.69 -0.16 -10.25
C ASN A 58 7.30 -0.38 -11.73
N ASP A 59 8.00 0.34 -12.61
CA ASP A 59 7.92 0.25 -14.08
C ASP A 59 8.26 -1.15 -14.65
N LYS A 60 8.90 -2.00 -13.86
CA LYS A 60 9.26 -3.38 -14.20
C LYS A 60 8.29 -4.42 -13.59
N ARG A 61 7.16 -3.98 -13.05
CA ARG A 61 6.19 -4.84 -12.32
C ARG A 61 6.79 -5.58 -11.13
N GLU A 62 7.87 -5.05 -10.55
CA GLU A 62 8.41 -5.56 -9.30
C GLU A 62 7.56 -5.01 -8.15
N LEU A 63 6.90 -5.93 -7.45
CA LEU A 63 6.09 -5.63 -6.28
C LEU A 63 6.97 -5.61 -5.03
N LYS A 64 6.90 -4.53 -4.26
CA LYS A 64 7.60 -4.34 -2.99
C LYS A 64 6.62 -4.01 -1.87
N PHE A 65 6.81 -4.65 -0.73
CA PHE A 65 6.14 -4.27 0.51
C PHE A 65 7.13 -3.70 1.52
N TYR A 66 6.68 -2.73 2.29
CA TYR A 66 7.41 -2.18 3.42
C TYR A 66 6.53 -2.25 4.67
N ASP A 67 7.09 -2.85 5.72
CA ASP A 67 6.49 -2.93 7.04
C ASP A 67 7.32 -2.11 8.02
N SER A 68 6.73 -1.02 8.53
CA SER A 68 7.40 -0.12 9.47
C SER A 68 7.68 -0.76 10.83
N PHE A 69 6.91 -1.79 11.24
CA PHE A 69 7.10 -2.46 12.53
C PHE A 69 8.26 -3.45 12.48
N LEU A 70 8.38 -4.19 11.38
CA LEU A 70 9.46 -5.16 11.20
C LEU A 70 10.75 -4.50 10.69
N GLY A 71 10.68 -3.28 10.16
CA GLY A 71 11.83 -2.52 9.67
C GLY A 71 12.44 -3.08 8.37
N ASN A 72 11.72 -3.97 7.68
CA ASN A 72 12.24 -4.74 6.55
C ASN A 72 11.40 -4.54 5.29
N LEU A 73 12.06 -4.61 4.13
CA LEU A 73 11.39 -4.75 2.83
C LEU A 73 10.91 -6.21 2.69
N LEU A 74 9.60 -6.42 2.75
CA LEU A 74 8.99 -7.74 2.66
C LEU A 74 8.86 -8.12 1.17
N TYR A 75 9.93 -8.71 0.64
CA TYR A 75 10.00 -9.40 -0.65
C TYR A 75 9.85 -8.54 -1.92
N SER A 76 10.54 -8.97 -2.98
CA SER A 76 10.36 -8.50 -4.36
C SER A 76 9.81 -9.67 -5.15
N ILE A 77 8.54 -9.64 -5.51
CA ILE A 77 7.94 -10.65 -6.40
C ILE A 77 7.99 -10.06 -7.81
N ARG A 78 8.69 -10.74 -8.72
CA ARG A 78 8.60 -10.47 -10.16
C ARG A 78 7.40 -11.24 -10.70
N HIS A 79 6.40 -10.53 -11.19
CA HIS A 79 5.32 -11.11 -11.98
C HIS A 79 5.73 -11.27 -13.44
#